data_AF-A0A427P1Y4-F1
#
_entry.id   AF-A0A427P1Y4-F1
#
_cell.length_a   1.000
_cell.length_b   1.000
_cell.length_c   1.000
_cell.angle_alpha   90.00
_cell.angle_beta   90.00
_cell.angle_gamma   90.00
#
_symmetry.space_group_name_H-M   'P 1'
#
loop_
_entity.id
_entity.type
_entity.pdbx_description
1 polymer ?
#
loop_
_entity_poly.entity_id
_entity_poly.type
_entity_poly.pdbx_seq_one_letter_code
_entity_poly.pdbx_strand_id
1 'polypeptide(L)' 'MIFHRVLGMKAFSPEEQDLSHLSESSASSFLSEVCIAVEEPVGGFREFSFISAWTDEPLLTVIADDVQVHKMML' A
#
# COMPACT_ATOMS: atom_id res chain seq x y z
N MET A 1 -3.12 9.98 4.97
CA MET A 1 -3.85 8.70 4.79
C MET A 1 -3.56 7.84 6.02
N ILE A 2 -4.55 7.13 6.53
CA ILE A 2 -4.40 6.26 7.71
C ILE A 2 -4.93 4.88 7.32
N PHE A 3 -4.14 3.83 7.57
CA PHE A 3 -4.52 2.44 7.35
C PHE A 3 -4.87 1.81 8.69
N HIS A 4 -6.14 1.41 8.88
CA HIS A 4 -6.62 0.88 10.17
C HIS A 4 -6.46 -0.64 10.29
N ARG A 5 -6.52 -1.34 9.16
CA ARG A 5 -6.32 -2.80 9.10
C ARG A 5 -5.34 -3.12 7.97
N VAL A 6 -4.13 -3.51 8.38
CA VAL A 6 -3.00 -3.85 7.51
C VAL A 6 -2.69 -5.33 7.66
N LEU A 7 -2.62 -6.06 6.54
CA LEU A 7 -2.20 -7.47 6.53
C LEU A 7 -0.71 -7.66 6.30
N GLY A 8 -0.09 -6.75 5.57
CA GLY A 8 1.31 -6.88 5.20
C GLY A 8 1.87 -5.61 4.57
N MET A 9 3.19 -5.50 4.59
CA MET A 9 3.89 -4.39 3.96
C MET A 9 5.27 -4.81 3.41
N LYS A 10 5.73 -4.10 2.39
CA LYS A 10 7.11 -4.09 1.91
C LYS A 10 7.61 -2.66 2.01
N ALA A 11 8.82 -2.47 2.50
CA ALA A 11 9.43 -1.14 2.64
C ALA A 11 10.88 -1.18 2.20
N PHE A 12 11.30 -0.15 1.47
CA PHE A 12 12.68 0.08 1.07
C PHE A 12 13.09 1.51 1.40
N SER A 13 13.73 1.69 2.56
CA SER A 13 14.18 2.99 3.08
C SER A 13 13.16 4.13 2.85
N PRO A 14 11.87 3.96 3.27
CA PRO A 14 10.79 4.87 2.86
C PRO A 14 10.86 6.25 3.54
N GLU A 15 11.72 6.41 4.54
CA GLU A 15 11.83 7.60 5.36
C GLU A 15 12.51 8.75 4.59
N GLU A 16 11.95 9.96 4.75
CA GLU A 16 12.49 11.20 4.17
C GLU A 16 12.64 11.20 2.64
N GLN A 17 11.94 10.31 1.94
CA GLN A 17 11.93 10.23 0.49
C GLN A 17 10.78 11.05 -0.12
N ASP A 18 11.04 11.70 -1.25
CA ASP A 18 10.01 12.35 -2.05
C ASP A 18 9.17 11.33 -2.81
N LEU A 19 7.86 11.51 -2.77
CA LEU A 19 6.89 10.66 -3.45
C LEU A 19 6.34 11.35 -4.70
N SER A 20 6.23 10.59 -5.78
CA SER A 20 5.62 11.04 -7.03
C SER A 20 4.10 10.87 -6.97
N HIS A 21 3.64 9.66 -6.67
CA HIS A 21 2.22 9.34 -6.57
C HIS A 21 1.99 8.10 -5.72
N LEU A 22 0.71 7.86 -5.43
CA LEU A 22 0.23 6.61 -4.88
C LEU A 22 -0.39 5.78 -6.01
N SER A 23 0.03 4.53 -6.13
CA SER A 23 -0.60 3.54 -7.01
C SER A 23 -1.45 2.58 -6.17
N GLU A 24 -2.62 2.22 -6.69
CA GLU A 24 -3.55 1.31 -6.03
C GLU A 24 -3.88 0.15 -6.97
N SER A 25 -3.85 -1.08 -6.44
CA SER A 25 -4.20 -2.28 -7.18
C SER A 25 -5.04 -3.24 -6.33
N SER A 26 -6.08 -3.80 -6.94
CA SER A 26 -6.85 -4.92 -6.38
C SER A 26 -6.38 -6.28 -6.93
N ALA A 27 -5.35 -6.28 -7.78
CA ALA A 27 -4.86 -7.47 -8.46
C ALA A 27 -3.33 -7.42 -8.54
N SER A 28 -2.66 -7.86 -7.47
CA SER A 28 -1.22 -8.08 -7.46
C SER A 28 -0.90 -9.47 -6.90
N SER A 29 0.25 -10.03 -7.29
CA SER A 29 0.75 -11.29 -6.74
C SER A 29 1.02 -11.15 -5.24
N PHE A 30 1.61 -10.03 -4.83
CA PHE A 30 1.92 -9.78 -3.43
C PHE A 30 0.68 -9.70 -2.53
N LEU A 31 -0.39 -9.03 -2.98
CA LEU A 31 -1.70 -9.05 -2.31
C LEU A 31 -2.21 -10.47 -2.11
N SER A 32 -2.15 -11.29 -3.17
CA SER A 32 -2.63 -12.67 -3.13
C SER A 32 -1.81 -13.52 -2.16
N GLU A 33 -0.47 -13.40 -2.21
CA GLU A 33 0.46 -14.10 -1.33
C GLU A 33 0.23 -13.75 0.14
N VAL A 34 0.07 -12.47 0.46
CA VAL A 34 -0.19 -12.00 1.83
C VAL A 34 -1.52 -12.54 2.33
N CYS A 35 -2.61 -12.38 1.57
CA CYS A 35 -3.94 -12.86 1.95
C CYS A 35 -3.95 -14.38 2.19
N ILE A 36 -3.27 -15.16 1.34
CA ILE A 36 -3.13 -16.62 1.53
C ILE A 36 -2.37 -16.92 2.81
N ALA A 37 -1.26 -16.23 3.08
CA ALA A 37 -0.42 -16.49 4.25
C ALA A 37 -1.13 -16.21 5.59
N VAL A 38 -2.11 -15.30 5.60
CA VAL A 38 -2.90 -14.96 6.79
C VAL A 38 -4.33 -15.51 6.77
N GLU A 39 -4.65 -16.39 5.81
CA GLU A 39 -5.96 -17.02 5.66
C GLU A 39 -7.15 -16.04 5.49
N GLU A 40 -6.91 -14.88 4.85
CA GLU A 40 -7.92 -13.85 4.60
C GLU A 40 -8.41 -13.87 3.14
N PRO A 41 -9.67 -13.47 2.86
CA PRO A 41 -10.19 -13.40 1.50
C PRO A 41 -9.60 -12.21 0.74
N VAL A 42 -9.01 -12.46 -0.44
CA VAL A 42 -8.37 -11.44 -1.29
C VAL A 42 -9.31 -10.28 -1.63
N GLY A 43 -10.60 -10.54 -1.86
CA GLY A 43 -11.56 -9.55 -2.35
C GLY A 43 -11.87 -8.40 -1.38
N GLY A 44 -11.44 -8.48 -0.11
CA GLY A 44 -11.57 -7.41 0.86
C GLY A 44 -10.44 -6.39 0.83
N PHE A 45 -9.27 -6.76 0.32
CA PHE A 45 -8.03 -6.00 0.48
C PHE A 45 -7.55 -5.38 -0.82
N ARG A 46 -6.74 -4.32 -0.68
CA ARG A 46 -6.07 -3.64 -1.80
C ARG A 46 -4.61 -3.40 -1.46
N GLU A 47 -3.81 -3.35 -2.51
CA GLU A 47 -2.41 -2.95 -2.47
C GLU A 47 -2.29 -1.45 -2.71
N PHE A 48 -1.57 -0.77 -1.83
CA PHE A 48 -1.26 0.66 -1.90
C PHE A 48 0.26 0.83 -1.97
N SER A 49 0.77 1.33 -3.10
CA SER A 49 2.19 1.49 -3.35
C SER A 49 2.57 2.97 -3.49
N PHE A 50 3.42 3.45 -2.59
CA PHE A 50 3.98 4.79 -2.58
C PHE A 50 5.23 4.83 -3.46
N ILE A 51 5.14 5.54 -4.58
CA ILE A 51 6.15 5.51 -5.64
C ILE A 51 7.15 6.66 -5.46
N SER A 52 8.44 6.33 -5.54
CA SER A 52 9.54 7.29 -5.50
C SER A 52 9.44 8.32 -6.62
N ALA A 53 9.64 9.60 -6.30
CA ALA A 53 9.77 10.65 -7.30
C ALA A 53 11.03 10.56 -8.17
N TRP A 54 12.04 9.82 -7.70
CA TRP A 54 13.38 9.77 -8.31
C TRP A 54 13.61 8.52 -9.15
N THR A 55 13.03 7.38 -8.75
CA THR A 55 13.29 6.07 -9.38
C THR A 55 12.07 5.47 -10.05
N ASP A 56 10.86 6.01 -9.80
CA ASP A 56 9.58 5.43 -10.23
C ASP A 56 9.33 4.01 -9.68
N GLU A 57 10.09 3.62 -8.65
CA GLU A 57 9.93 2.33 -7.96
C GLU A 57 9.15 2.51 -6.63
N PRO A 58 8.44 1.46 -6.16
CA PRO A 58 7.73 1.50 -4.89
C PRO A 58 8.70 1.53 -3.69
N LEU A 59 8.57 2.54 -2.84
CA LEU A 59 9.32 2.68 -1.59
C LEU A 59 8.61 2.03 -0.40
N LEU A 60 7.28 2.06 -0.41
CA LEU A 60 6.42 1.43 0.57
C LEU A 60 5.21 0.85 -0.14
N THR A 61 4.92 -0.43 0.10
CA THR A 61 3.71 -1.10 -0.36
C THR A 61 2.96 -1.64 0.85
N VAL A 62 1.67 -1.36 0.95
CA VAL A 62 0.80 -1.74 2.08
C VAL A 62 -0.41 -2.52 1.55
N ILE A 63 -0.74 -3.63 2.19
CA ILE A 63 -1.97 -4.40 1.93
C ILE A 63 -3.01 -4.07 3.01
N ALA A 64 -4.13 -3.45 2.65
CA ALA A 64 -5.15 -2.97 3.60
C ALA A 64 -6.57 -2.92 3.00
N ASP A 65 -7.61 -2.90 3.85
CA ASP A 65 -9.03 -2.79 3.46
C ASP A 65 -9.76 -1.57 4.07
N ASP A 66 -9.37 -1.10 5.26
CA ASP A 66 -9.89 0.11 5.89
C ASP A 66 -8.88 1.27 5.81
N VAL A 67 -9.03 2.10 4.77
CA VAL A 67 -8.14 3.23 4.48
C VAL A 67 -8.88 4.56 4.57
N GLN A 68 -8.46 5.42 5.49
CA GLN A 68 -8.99 6.76 5.64
C GLN A 68 -8.10 7.79 4.92
N VAL A 69 -8.69 8.46 3.94
CA VAL A 69 -8.06 9.59 3.25
C VAL A 69 -8.53 10.88 3.89
N HIS A 70 -7.68 11.47 4.72
CA HIS A 70 -7.92 12.84 5.17
C HIS A 70 -7.65 13.79 4.00
N LYS A 71 -8.71 14.37 3.42
CA LYS A 71 -8.55 15.55 2.57
C LYS A 71 -8.08 16.69 3.47
N MET A 72 -6.83 17.12 3.31
CA MET A 72 -6.46 18.45 3.77
C MET A 72 -7.24 19.44 2.92
N MET A 73 -8.20 20.13 3.53
CA MET A 73 -8.75 21.35 2.94
C MET A 73 -7.62 22.38 2.98
N LEU A 74 -7.06 22.69 1.82
CA LEU A 74 -6.16 23.84 1.61
C LEU A 74 -7.01 25.11 1.45
#